data_AF-A0A239X4E2-F1
#
_entry.id   AF-A0A239X4E2-F1
#
_cell.length_a   1.000
_cell.length_b   1.000
_cell.length_c   1.000
_cell.angle_alpha   90.00
_cell.angle_beta   90.00
_cell.angle_gamma   90.00
#
_symmetry.space_group_name_H-M   'P 1'
#
loop_
_entity.id
_entity.type
_entity.pdbx_description
1 polymer ?
#
loop_
_entity_poly.entity_id
_entity_poly.type
_entity_poly.pdbx_seq_one_letter_code
_entity_poly.pdbx_strand_id
1 'polypeptide(L)'
;MRFYKDSQNRYQVEAYSLSQMDYKIGWYMLELRYRNLIIDERLLNFLDGGRALVPSPNLSSISIDLQGASYYYLYKNSLDYLLLEFLSTVFPVNDRYSIQKFKESIVILENEEEKDELHSKLNSIMTSNQIEEYISPSDDEIEKWHKHLIRKFPKTSVNEVGYMLKQTKATQLFNDIRAPLKTP
;
A
#
# COMPACT_ATOMS: atom_id res chain seq x y z
N MET A 1 -20.31 0.50 -15.08
CA MET A 1 -19.69 0.48 -13.75
C MET A 1 -20.53 1.34 -12.83
N ARG A 2 -20.67 0.96 -11.56
CA ARG A 2 -21.29 1.80 -10.53
C ARG A 2 -20.26 2.08 -9.44
N PHE A 3 -20.19 3.32 -9.01
CA PHE A 3 -19.22 3.78 -8.01
C PHE A 3 -19.98 4.40 -6.84
N TYR A 4 -19.69 3.97 -5.62
CA TYR A 4 -20.33 4.51 -4.41
C TYR A 4 -19.39 4.44 -3.22
N LYS A 5 -19.67 5.28 -2.23
CA LYS A 5 -18.88 5.35 -1.01
C LYS A 5 -18.99 4.03 -0.24
N ASP A 6 -17.85 3.51 0.21
CA ASP A 6 -17.83 2.31 1.03
C ASP A 6 -18.55 2.58 2.37
N SER A 7 -19.36 1.61 2.79
CA SER A 7 -20.17 1.71 4.01
C SER A 7 -19.50 1.09 5.23
N GLN A 8 -18.35 0.42 5.05
CA GLN A 8 -17.62 -0.22 6.13
C GLN A 8 -16.84 0.82 6.97
N ASN A 9 -16.68 0.55 8.25
CA ASN A 9 -15.86 1.39 9.14
C ASN A 9 -14.38 1.03 8.98
N ARG A 10 -13.75 1.55 7.93
CA ARG A 10 -12.33 1.33 7.63
C ARG A 10 -11.43 2.36 8.29
N TYR A 11 -10.15 2.01 8.46
CA TYR A 11 -9.12 2.93 8.89
C TYR A 11 -9.01 4.12 7.94
N GLN A 12 -8.86 5.32 8.47
CA GLN A 12 -8.80 6.54 7.66
C GLN A 12 -7.42 6.80 7.06
N VAL A 13 -6.42 6.02 7.45
CA VAL A 13 -5.01 6.08 7.05
C VAL A 13 -4.48 4.66 7.02
N GLU A 14 -3.61 4.37 6.06
CA GLU A 14 -2.87 3.12 5.94
C GLU A 14 -1.42 3.45 5.58
N ALA A 15 -0.50 2.48 5.71
CA ALA A 15 0.91 2.71 5.42
C ALA A 15 1.17 3.31 4.02
N TYR A 16 0.48 2.82 2.99
CA TYR A 16 0.64 3.30 1.61
C TYR A 16 0.13 4.73 1.39
N SER A 17 -0.65 5.29 2.31
CA SER A 17 -1.11 6.69 2.22
C SER A 17 -0.19 7.67 2.94
N LEU A 18 0.75 7.20 3.78
CA LEU A 18 1.69 8.08 4.50
C LEU A 18 2.64 8.84 3.57
N SER A 19 2.88 8.34 2.36
CA SER A 19 3.72 9.02 1.35
C SER A 19 3.03 10.17 0.62
N GLN A 20 1.71 10.33 0.80
CA GLN A 20 0.90 11.38 0.19
C GLN A 20 1.02 12.69 1.00
N MET A 21 0.71 13.83 0.38
CA MET A 21 0.65 15.10 1.11
C MET A 21 -0.56 15.14 2.05
N ASP A 22 -1.71 14.63 1.57
CA ASP A 22 -2.85 14.31 2.42
C ASP A 22 -3.02 12.79 2.55
N TYR A 23 -2.58 12.28 3.69
CA TYR A 23 -2.58 10.86 4.04
C TYR A 23 -3.97 10.25 4.29
N LYS A 24 -5.05 11.06 4.26
CA LYS A 24 -6.41 10.56 4.46
C LYS A 24 -6.89 9.74 3.28
N ILE A 25 -7.47 8.58 3.56
CA ILE A 25 -8.06 7.68 2.56
C ILE A 25 -9.57 7.90 2.48
N GLY A 26 -10.07 8.07 1.26
CA GLY A 26 -11.49 7.93 0.93
C GLY A 26 -11.78 6.53 0.40
N TRP A 27 -12.60 5.75 1.08
CA TRP A 27 -12.95 4.38 0.68
C TRP A 27 -14.21 4.32 -0.18
N TYR A 28 -14.13 3.61 -1.29
CA TYR A 28 -15.20 3.47 -2.28
C TYR A 28 -15.26 2.07 -2.85
N MET A 29 -16.44 1.67 -3.32
CA MET A 29 -16.65 0.43 -4.06
C MET A 29 -16.93 0.72 -5.52
N LEU A 30 -16.35 -0.09 -6.40
CA LEU A 30 -16.61 -0.13 -7.83
C LEU A 30 -17.26 -1.47 -8.20
N GLU A 31 -18.54 -1.43 -8.59
CA GLU A 31 -19.21 -2.58 -9.21
C GLU A 31 -18.88 -2.63 -10.70
N LEU A 32 -18.27 -3.72 -11.14
CA LEU A 32 -18.16 -4.11 -12.54
C LEU A 32 -19.42 -4.89 -12.93
N ARG A 33 -20.15 -4.38 -13.92
CA ARG A 33 -21.48 -4.88 -14.28
C ARG A 33 -21.56 -5.23 -15.75
N TYR A 34 -22.21 -6.35 -16.05
CA TYR A 34 -22.68 -6.69 -17.39
C TYR A 34 -24.20 -6.71 -17.37
N ARG A 35 -24.81 -5.73 -18.06
CA ARG A 35 -26.24 -5.42 -17.92
C ARG A 35 -26.60 -5.19 -16.45
N ASN A 36 -27.53 -5.96 -15.91
CA ASN A 36 -27.98 -5.85 -14.53
C ASN A 36 -27.19 -6.72 -13.55
N LEU A 37 -26.32 -7.62 -14.04
CA LEU A 37 -25.51 -8.52 -13.22
C LEU A 37 -24.24 -7.82 -12.76
N ILE A 38 -23.93 -7.96 -11.47
CA ILE A 38 -22.62 -7.61 -10.90
C ILE A 38 -21.70 -8.80 -11.18
N ILE A 39 -20.64 -8.56 -11.95
CA ILE A 39 -19.63 -9.57 -12.28
C ILE A 39 -18.55 -9.60 -11.19
N ASP A 40 -18.17 -8.42 -10.71
CA ASP A 40 -17.09 -8.26 -9.75
C ASP A 40 -17.25 -6.92 -9.00
N GLU A 41 -16.63 -6.83 -7.83
CA GLU A 41 -16.60 -5.64 -7.00
C GLU A 41 -15.18 -5.35 -6.54
N ARG A 42 -14.71 -4.12 -6.74
CA ARG A 42 -13.37 -3.70 -6.37
C ARG A 42 -13.40 -2.57 -5.36
N LEU A 43 -12.59 -2.70 -4.32
CA LEU A 43 -12.38 -1.64 -3.33
C LEU A 43 -11.39 -0.64 -3.90
N LEU A 44 -11.76 0.64 -3.91
CA LEU A 44 -10.97 1.76 -4.40
C LEU A 44 -10.65 2.74 -3.28
N ASN A 45 -9.56 3.46 -3.46
CA ASN A 45 -9.07 4.50 -2.57
C ASN A 45 -8.91 5.81 -3.32
N PHE A 46 -9.57 6.85 -2.83
CA PHE A 46 -9.16 8.23 -3.08
C PHE A 46 -8.04 8.59 -2.11
N LEU A 47 -6.88 8.92 -2.67
CA LEU A 47 -5.69 9.36 -1.96
C LEU A 47 -5.41 10.83 -2.24
N ASP A 48 -4.54 11.41 -1.41
CA ASP A 48 -4.05 12.79 -1.54
C ASP A 48 -5.17 13.82 -1.69
N GLY A 49 -6.20 13.72 -0.84
CA GLY A 49 -7.34 14.64 -0.88
C GLY A 49 -8.20 14.51 -2.15
N GLY A 50 -8.13 13.38 -2.84
CA GLY A 50 -8.91 13.09 -4.05
C GLY A 50 -8.13 13.18 -5.36
N ARG A 51 -6.81 13.42 -5.31
CA ARG A 51 -5.94 13.55 -6.49
C ARG A 51 -5.43 12.22 -7.05
N ALA A 52 -5.75 11.10 -6.41
CA ALA A 52 -5.46 9.78 -6.95
C ALA A 52 -6.59 8.82 -6.61
N LEU A 53 -7.24 8.24 -7.62
CA LEU A 53 -8.17 7.14 -7.49
C LEU A 53 -7.47 5.84 -7.92
N VAL A 54 -7.23 4.97 -6.95
CA VAL A 54 -6.47 3.72 -7.12
C VAL A 54 -7.24 2.52 -6.57
N PRO A 55 -7.00 1.30 -7.06
CA PRO A 55 -7.45 0.09 -6.37
C PRO A 55 -6.79 -0.03 -5.00
N SER A 56 -7.50 -0.63 -4.05
CA SER A 56 -6.91 -0.95 -2.76
C SER A 56 -5.89 -2.09 -2.92
N PRO A 57 -4.64 -1.90 -2.47
CA PRO A 57 -3.62 -2.92 -2.62
C PRO A 57 -3.88 -4.12 -1.72
N ASN A 58 -3.37 -5.28 -2.12
CA ASN A 58 -3.38 -6.48 -1.30
C ASN A 58 -2.33 -6.37 -0.18
N LEU A 59 -2.51 -7.13 0.90
CA LEU A 59 -1.57 -7.20 2.01
C LEU A 59 -0.92 -8.59 2.06
N SER A 60 0.39 -8.65 2.27
CA SER A 60 1.12 -9.90 2.51
C SER A 60 2.06 -9.75 3.69
N SER A 61 2.23 -10.82 4.47
CA SER A 61 3.30 -10.90 5.46
C SER A 61 4.66 -11.06 4.77
N ILE A 62 5.74 -10.57 5.40
CA ILE A 62 7.13 -10.81 4.98
C ILE A 62 7.59 -12.21 5.42
N SER A 63 7.27 -12.58 6.65
CA SER A 63 7.61 -13.88 7.24
C SER A 63 6.56 -14.23 8.29
N ILE A 64 6.31 -15.53 8.48
CA ILE A 64 5.41 -16.05 9.52
C ILE A 64 5.99 -15.77 10.91
N ASP A 65 7.33 -15.74 11.03
CA ASP A 65 8.01 -15.61 12.32
C ASP A 65 8.14 -14.14 12.78
N LEU A 66 7.89 -13.18 11.89
CA LEU A 66 8.01 -11.75 12.17
C LEU A 66 6.62 -11.12 12.36
N GLN A 67 6.17 -11.05 13.61
CA GLN A 67 4.87 -10.45 13.91
C GLN A 67 4.77 -9.01 13.40
N GLY A 68 3.69 -8.75 12.68
CA GLY A 68 3.37 -7.45 12.12
C GLY A 68 4.25 -6.97 10.97
N ALA A 69 5.19 -7.80 10.50
CA ALA A 69 5.96 -7.52 9.29
C ALA A 69 5.12 -7.86 8.06
N SER A 70 4.48 -6.85 7.46
CA SER A 70 3.66 -7.00 6.26
C SER A 70 3.91 -5.86 5.28
N TYR A 71 3.53 -6.03 4.02
CA TYR A 71 3.70 -5.04 2.96
C TYR A 71 2.52 -5.08 2.00
N TYR A 72 2.29 -3.94 1.36
CA TYR A 72 1.22 -3.78 0.38
C TYR A 72 1.72 -4.11 -1.02
N TYR A 73 0.90 -4.76 -1.84
CA TYR A 73 1.30 -5.17 -3.19
C TYR A 73 0.14 -5.25 -4.18
N LEU A 74 0.48 -5.27 -5.47
CA LEU A 74 -0.42 -5.57 -6.59
C LEU A 74 0.29 -6.50 -7.59
N TYR A 75 -0.47 -7.36 -8.27
CA TYR A 75 0.06 -8.13 -9.41
C TYR A 75 -0.24 -7.42 -10.73
N LYS A 76 0.72 -7.31 -11.64
CA LYS A 76 0.56 -6.66 -12.95
C LYS A 76 -0.46 -7.36 -13.83
N ASN A 77 -0.56 -8.68 -13.70
CA ASN A 77 -1.56 -9.48 -14.40
C ASN A 77 -2.96 -9.46 -13.73
N SER A 78 -3.14 -8.76 -12.61
CA SER A 78 -4.43 -8.67 -11.92
C SER A 78 -5.35 -7.61 -12.50
N LEU A 79 -6.66 -7.80 -12.28
CA LEU A 79 -7.67 -6.80 -12.59
C LEU A 79 -7.42 -5.48 -11.84
N ASP A 80 -6.90 -5.53 -10.61
CA ASP A 80 -6.61 -4.32 -9.84
C ASP A 80 -5.53 -3.49 -10.52
N TYR A 81 -4.44 -4.10 -11.01
CA TYR A 81 -3.42 -3.36 -11.74
C TYR A 81 -3.91 -2.82 -13.08
N LEU A 82 -4.69 -3.61 -13.83
CA LEU A 82 -5.35 -3.12 -15.05
C LEU A 82 -6.25 -1.92 -14.75
N LEU A 83 -6.97 -1.96 -13.62
CA LEU A 83 -7.83 -0.87 -13.18
C LEU A 83 -7.01 0.35 -12.74
N LEU A 84 -5.86 0.18 -12.08
CA LEU A 84 -4.93 1.26 -11.76
C LEU A 84 -4.47 2.00 -13.02
N GLU A 85 -4.02 1.27 -14.04
CA GLU A 85 -3.56 1.87 -15.30
C GLU A 85 -4.70 2.53 -16.08
N PHE A 86 -5.87 1.88 -16.11
CA PHE A 86 -7.07 2.43 -16.73
C PHE A 86 -7.49 3.75 -16.07
N LEU A 87 -7.68 3.75 -14.74
CA LEU A 87 -8.08 4.94 -13.99
C LEU A 87 -7.05 6.06 -14.09
N SER A 88 -5.75 5.73 -14.07
CA SER A 88 -4.67 6.71 -14.26
C SER A 88 -4.73 7.41 -15.63
N THR A 89 -5.33 6.75 -16.63
CA THR A 89 -5.48 7.28 -17.99
C THR A 89 -6.79 8.05 -18.17
N VAL A 90 -7.92 7.49 -17.69
CA VAL A 90 -9.25 8.03 -18.01
C VAL A 90 -9.79 8.99 -16.95
N PHE A 91 -9.29 8.94 -15.71
CA PHE A 91 -9.83 9.74 -14.62
C PHE A 91 -9.13 11.10 -14.58
N PRO A 92 -9.81 12.21 -14.89
CA PRO A 92 -9.18 13.52 -15.12
C PRO A 92 -8.55 14.13 -13.87
N VAL A 93 -8.90 13.63 -12.68
CA VAL A 93 -8.43 14.13 -11.38
C VAL A 93 -7.10 13.48 -10.97
N ASN A 94 -6.67 12.42 -11.66
CA ASN A 94 -5.45 11.68 -11.29
C ASN A 94 -4.20 12.49 -11.59
N ASP A 95 -3.59 12.98 -10.52
CA ASP A 95 -2.29 13.65 -10.54
C ASP A 95 -1.16 12.62 -10.61
N ARG A 96 -0.18 12.89 -11.50
CA ARG A 96 0.94 11.99 -11.74
C ARG A 96 1.80 11.79 -10.50
N TYR A 97 2.01 12.83 -9.70
CA TYR A 97 2.81 12.74 -8.49
C TYR A 97 2.14 11.83 -7.46
N SER A 98 0.84 11.99 -7.24
CA SER A 98 0.06 11.21 -6.28
C SER A 98 0.02 9.71 -6.65
N ILE A 99 -0.19 9.40 -7.93
CA ILE A 99 -0.14 8.02 -8.45
C ILE A 99 1.27 7.43 -8.33
N GLN A 100 2.30 8.20 -8.66
CA GLN A 100 3.69 7.75 -8.51
C GLN A 100 4.03 7.43 -7.05
N LYS A 101 3.63 8.29 -6.11
CA LYS A 101 3.81 8.05 -4.67
C LYS A 101 3.11 6.80 -4.18
N PHE A 102 1.89 6.54 -4.66
CA PHE A 102 1.19 5.30 -4.37
C PHE A 102 1.96 4.08 -4.89
N LYS A 103 2.39 4.10 -6.15
CA LYS A 103 3.18 3.01 -6.77
C LYS A 103 4.50 2.74 -6.04
N GLU A 104 5.17 3.79 -5.55
CA GLU A 104 6.38 3.68 -4.73
C GLU A 104 6.13 3.10 -3.33
N SER A 105 4.88 3.20 -2.85
CA SER A 105 4.47 2.80 -1.50
C SER A 105 3.82 1.42 -1.45
N ILE A 106 3.89 0.67 -2.56
CA ILE A 106 3.49 -0.74 -2.67
C ILE A 106 4.56 -1.50 -3.46
N VAL A 107 4.50 -2.83 -3.44
CA VAL A 107 5.31 -3.70 -4.30
C VAL A 107 4.46 -4.12 -5.51
N ILE A 108 4.91 -3.80 -6.72
CA ILE A 108 4.19 -4.18 -7.95
C ILE A 108 4.85 -5.43 -8.53
N LEU A 109 4.25 -6.59 -8.35
CA LEU A 109 4.77 -7.89 -8.78
C LEU A 109 4.13 -8.29 -10.12
N GLU A 110 4.73 -9.17 -10.91
CA GLU A 110 4.18 -9.71 -12.15
C GLU A 110 3.05 -10.70 -11.84
N ASN A 111 3.31 -11.62 -10.92
CA ASN A 111 2.43 -12.72 -10.53
C ASN A 111 2.84 -13.28 -9.14
N GLU A 112 2.18 -14.36 -8.72
CA GLU A 112 2.48 -15.05 -7.46
C GLU A 112 3.87 -15.73 -7.46
N GLU A 113 4.35 -16.21 -8.61
CA GLU A 113 5.69 -16.80 -8.72
C GLU A 113 6.79 -15.78 -8.41
N GLU A 114 6.73 -14.55 -8.97
CA GLU A 114 7.71 -13.48 -8.65
C GLU A 114 7.64 -13.12 -7.16
N LYS A 115 6.46 -13.21 -6.53
CA LYS A 115 6.32 -12.98 -5.09
C LYS A 115 7.13 -14.02 -4.31
N ASP A 116 6.95 -15.30 -4.61
CA ASP A 116 7.63 -16.40 -3.92
C ASP A 116 9.16 -16.36 -4.15
N GLU A 117 9.58 -16.02 -5.37
CA GLU A 117 10.98 -15.80 -5.70
C GLU A 117 11.57 -14.63 -4.91
N LEU A 118 10.84 -13.52 -4.79
CA LEU A 118 11.28 -12.34 -4.05
C LEU A 118 11.43 -12.64 -2.55
N HIS A 119 10.51 -13.42 -1.97
CA HIS A 119 10.61 -13.91 -0.59
C HIS A 119 11.80 -14.84 -0.40
N SER A 120 12.00 -15.78 -1.32
CA SER A 120 13.15 -16.70 -1.31
C SER A 120 14.47 -15.94 -1.41
N LYS A 121 14.52 -14.92 -2.28
CA LYS A 121 15.67 -14.04 -2.43
C LYS A 121 15.96 -13.28 -1.15
N LEU A 122 14.95 -12.67 -0.52
CA LEU A 122 15.10 -11.97 0.76
C LEU A 122 15.70 -12.89 1.84
N ASN A 123 15.14 -14.09 2.01
CA ASN A 123 15.62 -15.06 3.00
C ASN A 123 17.02 -15.61 2.69
N SER A 124 17.47 -15.55 1.44
CA SER A 124 18.83 -15.94 1.06
C SER A 124 19.89 -14.89 1.40
N ILE A 125 19.51 -13.61 1.51
CA ILE A 125 20.43 -12.49 1.75
C ILE A 125 20.38 -11.95 3.18
N MET A 126 19.28 -12.17 3.90
CA MET A 126 19.07 -11.63 5.24
C MET A 126 18.42 -12.67 6.16
N THR A 127 18.87 -12.69 7.40
CA THR A 127 18.24 -13.45 8.49
C THR A 127 17.01 -12.71 9.04
N SER A 128 16.11 -13.41 9.72
CA SER A 128 14.93 -12.80 10.36
C SER A 128 15.28 -11.64 11.30
N ASN A 129 16.38 -11.73 12.04
CA ASN A 129 16.84 -10.65 12.94
C ASN A 129 17.28 -9.40 12.16
N GLN A 130 17.99 -9.58 11.04
CA GLN A 130 18.41 -8.46 10.19
C GLN A 130 17.21 -7.81 9.50
N ILE A 131 16.22 -8.60 9.10
CA ILE A 131 14.96 -8.09 8.54
C ILE A 131 14.23 -7.26 9.61
N GLU A 132 14.06 -7.80 10.82
CA GLU A 132 13.39 -7.11 11.92
C GLU A 132 14.10 -5.80 12.28
N GLU A 133 15.42 -5.80 12.36
CA GLU A 133 16.22 -4.59 12.60
C GLU A 133 16.01 -3.53 11.50
N TYR A 134 15.99 -3.95 10.23
CA TYR A 134 15.79 -3.04 9.09
C TYR A 134 14.39 -2.40 9.10
N ILE A 135 13.35 -3.20 9.35
CA ILE A 135 11.95 -2.74 9.24
C ILE A 135 11.44 -2.08 10.52
N SER A 136 12.16 -2.17 11.64
CA SER A 136 11.74 -1.58 12.90
C SER A 136 11.85 -0.04 12.84
N PRO A 137 10.76 0.70 13.08
CA PRO A 137 10.83 2.15 13.26
C PRO A 137 11.43 2.49 14.61
N SER A 138 12.18 3.59 14.70
CA SER A 138 12.65 4.10 15.99
C SER A 138 11.53 4.79 16.76
N ASP A 139 11.65 4.86 18.09
CA ASP A 139 10.67 5.55 18.93
C ASP A 139 10.47 7.03 18.51
N ASP A 140 11.56 7.70 18.11
CA ASP A 140 11.53 9.08 17.59
C ASP A 140 10.72 9.19 16.28
N GLU A 141 10.87 8.21 15.38
CA GLU A 141 10.09 8.16 14.13
C GLU A 141 8.60 7.98 14.43
N ILE A 142 8.27 7.06 15.34
CA ILE A 142 6.90 6.78 15.75
C ILE A 142 6.29 8.02 16.40
N GLU A 143 6.98 8.64 17.36
CA GLU A 143 6.46 9.81 18.08
C GLU A 143 6.21 10.99 17.13
N LYS A 144 7.14 11.23 16.19
CA LYS A 144 7.00 12.29 15.17
C LYS A 144 5.76 12.07 14.31
N TRP A 145 5.57 10.85 13.79
CA TRP A 145 4.41 10.52 12.97
C TRP A 145 3.11 10.53 13.76
N HIS A 146 3.14 10.03 15.01
CA HIS A 146 1.98 10.05 15.90
C HIS A 146 1.51 11.48 16.15
N LYS A 147 2.40 12.40 16.55
CA LYS A 147 2.10 13.83 16.72
C LYS A 147 1.50 14.46 15.46
N HIS A 148 1.91 14.00 14.28
CA HIS A 148 1.41 14.51 13.01
C HIS A 148 -0.02 14.00 12.71
N LEU A 149 -0.25 12.70 12.91
CA LEU A 149 -1.52 12.03 12.58
C LEU A 149 -2.63 12.40 13.57
N ILE A 150 -2.36 12.50 14.87
CA ILE A 150 -3.40 12.78 15.88
C ILE A 150 -4.10 14.13 15.68
N ARG A 151 -3.45 15.08 14.98
CA ARG A 151 -4.04 16.38 14.64
C ARG A 151 -5.27 16.24 13.73
N LYS A 152 -5.26 15.25 12.83
CA LYS A 152 -6.38 14.95 11.93
C LYS A 152 -7.18 13.73 12.37
N PHE A 153 -6.55 12.78 13.07
CA PHE A 153 -7.16 11.52 13.53
C PHE A 153 -6.86 11.28 15.01
N PRO A 154 -7.62 11.91 15.92
CA PRO A 154 -7.36 11.87 17.36
C PRO A 154 -7.40 10.47 17.99
N LYS A 155 -7.95 9.48 17.29
CA LYS A 155 -8.08 8.09 17.77
C LYS A 155 -6.89 7.20 17.41
N THR A 156 -5.93 7.68 16.60
CA THR A 156 -4.78 6.90 16.19
C THR A 156 -3.82 6.68 17.36
N SER A 157 -3.53 5.42 17.66
CA SER A 157 -2.61 4.99 18.72
C SER A 157 -1.16 4.94 18.24
N VAL A 158 -0.22 5.01 19.19
CA VAL A 158 1.23 4.88 18.92
C VAL A 158 1.54 3.53 18.26
N ASN A 159 0.88 2.46 18.69
CA ASN A 159 1.06 1.11 18.15
C ASN A 159 0.63 1.02 16.67
N GLU A 160 -0.52 1.63 16.31
CA GLU A 160 -0.97 1.68 14.92
C GLU A 160 0.03 2.44 14.03
N VAL A 161 0.62 3.52 14.55
CA VAL A 161 1.67 4.26 13.83
C VAL A 161 2.91 3.40 13.65
N GLY A 162 3.40 2.74 14.70
CA GLY A 162 4.52 1.81 14.62
C GLY A 162 4.29 0.72 13.58
N TYR A 163 3.08 0.16 13.53
CA TYR A 163 2.70 -0.84 12.55
C TYR A 163 2.73 -0.30 11.10
N MET A 164 2.14 0.87 10.85
CA MET A 164 2.18 1.47 9.50
C MET A 164 3.60 1.83 9.04
N LEU A 165 4.45 2.31 9.95
CA LEU A 165 5.85 2.59 9.64
C LEU A 165 6.63 1.31 9.35
N LYS A 166 6.41 0.25 10.14
CA LYS A 166 6.99 -1.07 9.88
C LYS A 166 6.59 -1.59 8.50
N GLN A 167 5.31 -1.44 8.11
CA GLN A 167 4.83 -1.80 6.77
C GLN A 167 5.46 -0.96 5.65
N THR A 168 5.71 0.33 5.91
CA THR A 168 6.37 1.23 4.95
C THR A 168 7.80 0.79 4.69
N LYS A 169 8.57 0.51 5.76
CA LYS A 169 9.95 0.02 5.66
C LYS A 169 10.02 -1.38 5.02
N ALA A 170 9.06 -2.26 5.34
CA ALA A 170 8.92 -3.56 4.70
C ALA A 170 8.74 -3.45 3.17
N THR A 171 7.89 -2.52 2.73
CA THR A 171 7.66 -2.26 1.32
C THR A 171 8.92 -1.72 0.63
N GLN A 172 9.64 -0.81 1.29
CA GLN A 172 10.92 -0.28 0.80
C GLN A 172 11.97 -1.38 0.64
N LEU A 173 12.12 -2.26 1.63
CA LEU A 173 13.04 -3.40 1.58
C LEU A 173 12.80 -4.26 0.33
N PHE A 174 11.54 -4.61 0.05
CA PHE A 174 11.22 -5.40 -1.14
C PHE A 174 11.45 -4.65 -2.45
N ASN A 175 11.12 -3.36 -2.50
CA ASN A 175 11.39 -2.52 -3.67
C ASN A 175 12.90 -2.37 -3.93
N ASP A 176 13.73 -2.27 -2.89
CA ASP A 176 15.19 -2.18 -3.00
C ASP A 176 15.81 -3.50 -3.50
N ILE A 177 15.33 -4.64 -3.03
CA ILE A 177 15.78 -5.97 -3.48
C ILE A 177 15.42 -6.23 -4.95
N ARG A 178 14.30 -5.65 -5.39
CA ARG A 178 13.78 -5.79 -6.76
C ARG A 178 14.40 -4.79 -7.74
N ALA A 179 14.75 -3.58 -7.29
CA ALA A 179 15.50 -2.65 -8.11
C ALA A 179 16.86 -3.26 -8.47
N PRO A 180 17.34 -3.13 -9.73
CA PRO A 180 18.72 -3.48 -10.02
C PRO A 180 19.61 -2.66 -9.09
N LEU A 181 20.46 -3.32 -8.30
CA LEU A 181 21.52 -2.69 -7.51
C LEU A 181 22.14 -1.63 -8.39
N LYS A 182 21.93 -0.35 -8.08
CA LYS A 182 22.64 0.74 -8.73
C LYS A 182 24.12 0.52 -8.41
N THR A 183 24.84 -0.16 -9.31
CA THR A 183 26.29 -0.19 -9.25
C THR A 183 26.79 1.25 -9.40
N PRO A 184 27.79 1.65 -8.59
CA PRO A 184 28.32 3.01 -8.58
C PRO A 184 28.88 3.44 -9.94
#